data_AF-A0A821R5L8-F1
#
_entry.id   AF-A0A821R5L8-F1
#
_cell.length_a   1.000
_cell.length_b   1.000
_cell.length_c   1.000
_cell.angle_alpha   90.00
_cell.angle_beta   90.00
_cell.angle_gamma   90.00
#
_symmetry.space_group_name_H-M   'P 1'
#
loop_
_entity.id
_entity.type
_entity.pdbx_description
1 polymer ?
#
loop_
_entity_poly.entity_id
_entity_poly.type
_entity_poly.pdbx_seq_one_letter_code
_entity_poly.pdbx_strand_id
1 'polypeptide(L)'
;MTWRHIHGQNFGTSTIRRDQHVLLLDAFRYAQDKIFNTTIYWKCENRLYPGRAIQYGSNPPSMKKPHNHDAIEMKCKVEEFKMSLKRHIEDSPQRVKKIYREKLISLYTTAPQLAPFTPMFHEIKNSLYKARNTSYPPTPRTIDDVNVEGVWSKTLNGEQFVFNNSKHPIFETLKSLK
;
A
#
# COMPACT_ATOMS: atom_id res chain seq x y z
N MET A 1 3.54 -1.49 17.72
CA MET A 1 2.58 -2.39 17.03
C MET A 1 3.20 -3.77 16.99
N THR A 2 2.58 -4.76 17.61
CA THR A 2 3.03 -6.16 17.60
C THR A 2 1.92 -7.02 17.01
N TRP A 3 2.22 -7.65 15.87
CA TRP A 3 1.30 -8.56 15.18
C TRP A 3 1.68 -10.00 15.52
N ARG A 4 0.73 -10.84 15.94
CA ARG A 4 0.98 -12.27 16.19
C ARG A 4 0.03 -13.09 15.32
N HIS A 5 0.56 -14.11 14.65
CA HIS A 5 -0.20 -15.07 13.85
C HIS A 5 -0.29 -16.39 14.61
N ILE A 6 -1.50 -16.89 14.86
CA ILE A 6 -1.74 -18.26 15.34
C ILE A 6 -2.98 -18.79 14.61
N HIS A 7 -2.86 -19.95 13.97
CA HIS A 7 -3.95 -20.74 13.35
C HIS A 7 -5.08 -19.93 12.68
N GLY A 8 -4.79 -19.30 11.54
CA GLY A 8 -5.82 -18.75 10.65
C GLY A 8 -6.52 -17.46 11.09
N GLN A 9 -6.17 -16.89 12.24
CA GLN A 9 -6.69 -15.59 12.69
C GLN A 9 -5.58 -14.56 12.89
N ASN A 10 -5.67 -13.44 12.18
CA ASN A 10 -4.78 -12.30 12.32
C ASN A 10 -5.29 -11.41 13.45
N PHE A 11 -4.50 -11.25 14.52
CA PHE A 11 -4.77 -10.27 15.56
C PHE A 11 -3.55 -9.39 15.83
N GLY A 12 -3.83 -8.14 16.20
CA GLY A 12 -2.82 -7.14 16.50
C GLY A 12 -3.35 -6.11 17.47
N THR A 13 -2.51 -5.69 18.40
CA THR A 13 -2.81 -4.60 19.32
C THR A 13 -1.97 -3.37 18.95
N SER A 14 -2.62 -2.22 18.92
CA SER A 14 -1.96 -0.95 18.62
C SER A 14 -2.49 0.17 19.51
N THR A 15 -1.58 1.03 19.93
CA THR A 15 -1.91 2.30 20.58
C THR A 15 -1.94 3.37 19.49
N ILE A 16 -3.10 3.99 19.25
CA ILE A 16 -3.29 4.92 18.12
C ILE A 16 -3.09 6.39 18.56
N ARG A 17 -3.36 6.70 19.82
CA ARG A 17 -3.11 7.99 20.50
C ARG A 17 -2.76 7.75 21.96
N ARG A 18 -2.14 8.74 22.63
CA ARG A 18 -1.90 8.73 24.09
C ARG A 18 -3.19 8.26 24.78
N ASP A 19 -3.15 7.08 25.37
CA ASP A 19 -4.21 6.38 26.12
C ASP A 19 -5.33 5.62 25.37
N GLN A 20 -5.33 5.52 24.04
CA GLN A 20 -6.33 4.69 23.33
C GLN A 20 -5.73 3.40 22.75
N HIS A 21 -6.01 2.29 23.44
CA HIS A 21 -5.68 0.94 23.00
C HIS A 21 -6.76 0.39 22.06
N VAL A 22 -6.33 -0.10 20.90
CA VAL A 22 -7.19 -0.70 19.89
C VAL A 22 -6.74 -2.13 19.61
N LEU A 23 -7.72 -3.03 19.58
CA LEU A 23 -7.57 -4.42 19.18
C LEU A 23 -8.16 -4.61 17.78
N LEU A 24 -7.42 -5.35 16.96
CA LEU A 24 -7.87 -5.87 15.68
C LEU A 24 -8.03 -7.38 15.80
N LEU A 25 -9.25 -7.86 15.52
CA LEU A 25 -9.59 -9.29 15.59
C LEU A 25 -10.65 -9.58 14.52
N ASP A 26 -10.42 -10.61 13.70
CA ASP A 26 -11.35 -11.07 12.64
C ASP A 26 -11.85 -9.97 11.70
N ALA A 27 -10.95 -9.07 11.29
CA ALA A 27 -11.25 -7.89 10.45
C ALA A 27 -12.17 -6.83 11.10
N PHE A 28 -12.39 -6.91 12.41
CA PHE A 28 -13.12 -5.92 13.19
C PHE A 28 -12.19 -5.12 14.10
N ARG A 29 -12.60 -3.87 14.38
CA ARG A 29 -11.93 -2.96 15.32
C ARG A 29 -12.66 -2.90 16.63
N TYR A 30 -11.88 -3.05 17.70
CA TYR A 30 -12.36 -2.91 19.05
C TYR A 30 -11.56 -1.85 19.81
N ALA A 31 -12.26 -0.98 20.52
CA ALA A 31 -11.67 -0.10 21.53
C ALA A 31 -11.60 -0.83 22.87
N GLN A 32 -10.54 -0.59 23.64
CA GLN A 32 -10.48 -1.05 25.02
C GLN A 32 -11.64 -0.42 25.82
N ASP A 33 -12.41 -1.25 26.50
CA ASP A 33 -13.53 -0.84 27.33
C ASP A 33 -13.09 -0.71 28.79
N LYS A 34 -12.56 -1.80 29.35
CA LYS A 34 -12.05 -1.86 30.71
C LYS A 34 -11.01 -2.96 30.88
N ILE A 35 -10.16 -2.81 31.89
CA ILE A 35 -9.23 -3.85 32.33
C ILE A 35 -9.69 -4.29 33.73
N PHE A 36 -9.78 -5.59 33.95
CA PHE A 36 -10.07 -6.17 35.25
C PHE A 36 -9.12 -7.33 35.50
N ASN A 37 -8.29 -7.23 36.55
CA ASN A 37 -7.18 -8.13 36.81
C ASN A 37 -6.28 -8.26 35.57
N THR A 38 -6.14 -9.47 35.05
CA THR A 38 -5.39 -9.78 33.83
C THR A 38 -6.26 -9.76 32.57
N THR A 39 -7.54 -9.43 32.68
CA THR A 39 -8.51 -9.51 31.60
C THR A 39 -8.78 -8.15 30.97
N ILE A 40 -8.58 -8.03 29.66
CA ILE A 40 -8.90 -6.82 28.88
C ILE A 40 -10.21 -7.07 28.15
N TYR A 41 -11.19 -6.19 28.39
CA TYR A 41 -12.48 -6.19 27.71
C TYR A 41 -12.45 -5.18 26.57
N TRP A 42 -12.93 -5.63 25.42
CA TRP A 42 -12.92 -4.87 24.18
C TRP A 42 -14.34 -4.71 23.65
N LYS A 43 -14.67 -3.52 23.16
CA LYS A 43 -15.95 -3.20 22.52
C LYS A 43 -15.75 -2.75 21.08
N CYS A 44 -16.70 -3.07 20.20
CA CYS A 44 -16.69 -2.54 18.84
C CYS A 44 -16.47 -1.02 18.87
N GLU A 45 -15.59 -0.54 17.99
CA GLU A 45 -15.34 0.90 17.84
C GLU A 45 -16.61 1.66 17.42
N ASN A 46 -17.45 1.04 16.59
CA ASN A 46 -18.77 1.56 16.28
C ASN A 46 -19.74 1.21 17.43
N ARG A 47 -20.07 2.23 18.23
CA ARG A 47 -20.90 2.11 19.44
C ARG A 47 -22.34 1.68 19.17
N LEU A 48 -22.79 1.75 17.91
CA LEU A 48 -24.12 1.29 17.50
C LEU A 48 -24.21 -0.24 17.47
N TYR A 49 -23.06 -0.92 17.54
CA TYR A 49 -22.98 -2.37 17.38
C TYR A 49 -22.46 -3.06 18.64
N PRO A 50 -23.03 -4.23 18.98
CA PRO A 50 -22.77 -4.85 20.27
C PRO A 50 -21.51 -5.71 20.29
N GLY A 51 -20.65 -5.65 19.27
CA GLY A 51 -19.44 -6.47 19.17
C GLY A 51 -18.58 -6.38 20.44
N ARG A 52 -18.15 -7.53 20.95
CA ARG A 52 -17.31 -7.65 22.15
C ARG A 52 -16.23 -8.68 21.94
N ALA A 53 -15.03 -8.38 22.42
CA ALA A 53 -13.93 -9.33 22.50
C ALA A 53 -13.30 -9.27 23.90
N ILE A 54 -12.56 -10.32 24.25
CA ILE A 54 -11.89 -10.44 25.54
C ILE A 54 -10.48 -10.97 25.33
N GLN A 55 -9.54 -10.52 26.15
CA GLN A 55 -8.18 -11.02 26.18
C GLN A 55 -7.82 -11.37 27.62
N TYR A 56 -7.36 -12.60 27.85
CA TYR A 56 -6.94 -13.08 29.18
C TYR A 56 -5.41 -13.10 29.25
N GLY A 57 -4.82 -12.15 29.97
CA GLY A 57 -3.38 -12.03 30.12
C GLY A 57 -2.66 -12.02 28.77
N SER A 58 -1.79 -13.01 28.58
CA SER A 58 -1.01 -13.19 27.34
C SER A 58 -1.71 -14.05 26.28
N ASN A 59 -2.91 -14.57 26.57
CA ASN A 59 -3.65 -15.39 25.62
C ASN A 59 -4.13 -14.56 24.43
N PRO A 60 -4.29 -15.18 23.25
CA PRO A 60 -4.90 -14.53 22.11
C PRO A 60 -6.29 -13.96 22.46
N PRO A 61 -6.62 -12.75 22.00
CA PRO A 61 -7.95 -12.19 22.15
C PRO A 61 -8.97 -13.05 21.40
N SER A 62 -10.15 -13.21 21.98
CA SER A 62 -11.27 -13.99 21.41
C SER A 62 -12.54 -13.17 21.37
N MET A 63 -13.33 -13.34 20.31
CA MET A 63 -14.63 -12.71 20.16
C MET A 63 -15.64 -13.33 21.13
N LYS A 64 -16.42 -12.50 21.81
CA LYS A 64 -17.48 -12.93 22.75
C LYS A 64 -18.88 -12.60 22.26
N LYS A 65 -19.05 -11.46 21.56
CA LYS A 65 -20.31 -11.12 20.92
C LYS A 65 -20.05 -10.77 19.47
N PRO A 66 -20.76 -11.41 18.51
CA PRO A 66 -20.55 -11.15 17.10
C PRO A 66 -20.89 -9.70 16.77
N HIS A 67 -20.25 -9.20 15.72
CA HIS A 67 -20.67 -7.97 15.06
C HIS A 67 -21.93 -8.27 14.24
N ASN A 68 -22.92 -7.38 14.29
CA ASN A 68 -24.08 -7.42 13.39
C ASN A 68 -23.89 -6.46 12.20
N HIS A 69 -22.65 -6.11 11.90
CA HIS A 69 -22.27 -5.38 10.70
C HIS A 69 -21.16 -6.15 10.00
N ASP A 70 -21.17 -6.15 8.68
CA ASP A 70 -20.23 -6.95 7.93
C ASP A 70 -18.81 -6.37 7.99
N ALA A 71 -17.83 -7.27 8.10
CA ALA A 71 -16.41 -6.97 7.80
C ALA A 71 -16.21 -6.46 6.36
N ILE A 72 -17.25 -6.57 5.51
CA ILE A 72 -17.33 -6.07 4.15
C ILE A 72 -17.09 -4.57 4.11
N GLU A 73 -17.61 -3.77 5.05
CA GLU A 73 -17.43 -2.30 4.99
C GLU A 73 -15.96 -1.89 5.05
N MET A 74 -15.18 -2.52 5.94
CA MET A 74 -13.74 -2.25 6.06
C MET A 74 -12.96 -2.78 4.86
N LYS A 75 -13.32 -3.96 4.36
CA LYS A 75 -12.72 -4.52 3.13
C LYS A 75 -13.01 -3.63 1.92
N CYS A 76 -14.24 -3.19 1.71
CA CYS A 76 -14.63 -2.28 0.64
C CYS A 76 -13.83 -0.99 0.69
N LYS A 77 -13.68 -0.38 1.87
CA LYS A 77 -12.89 0.86 2.02
C LYS A 77 -11.39 0.66 1.75
N VAL A 78 -10.84 -0.50 2.09
CA VAL A 78 -9.44 -0.84 1.74
C VAL A 78 -9.29 -1.05 0.23
N GLU A 79 -10.26 -1.68 -0.42
CA GLU A 79 -10.26 -1.83 -1.88
C GLU A 79 -10.43 -0.47 -2.59
N GLU A 80 -11.32 0.39 -2.10
CA GLU A 80 -11.45 1.79 -2.57
C GLU A 80 -10.12 2.54 -2.45
N PHE A 81 -9.41 2.39 -1.32
CA PHE A 81 -8.07 2.96 -1.15
C PHE A 81 -7.09 2.43 -2.20
N LYS A 82 -7.06 1.11 -2.44
CA LYS A 82 -6.19 0.49 -3.45
C LYS A 82 -6.51 0.99 -4.86
N MET A 83 -7.80 1.10 -5.20
CA MET A 83 -8.24 1.60 -6.52
C MET A 83 -7.87 3.07 -6.70
N SER A 84 -8.11 3.90 -5.69
CA SER A 84 -7.73 5.32 -5.71
C SER A 84 -6.21 5.49 -5.87
N LEU A 85 -5.43 4.60 -5.26
CA LEU A 85 -3.98 4.62 -5.37
C LEU A 85 -3.50 4.23 -6.78
N LYS A 86 -4.08 3.19 -7.38
CA LYS A 86 -3.76 2.77 -8.76
C LYS A 86 -4.04 3.89 -9.76
N ARG A 87 -5.23 4.49 -9.68
CA ARG A 87 -5.63 5.61 -10.54
C ARG A 87 -4.66 6.79 -10.44
N HIS A 88 -4.27 7.18 -9.22
CA HIS A 88 -3.31 8.26 -9.05
C HIS A 88 -1.91 7.90 -9.62
N ILE A 89 -1.52 6.63 -9.64
CA ILE A 89 -0.25 6.20 -10.25
C ILE A 89 -0.31 6.24 -11.78
N GLU A 90 -1.46 5.92 -12.36
CA GLU A 90 -1.70 6.00 -13.80
C GLU A 90 -1.66 7.46 -14.28
N ASP A 91 -2.24 8.37 -13.50
CA ASP A 91 -2.36 9.80 -13.85
C ASP A 91 -1.12 10.64 -13.49
N SER A 92 -0.15 10.10 -12.74
CA SER A 92 0.94 10.88 -12.15
C SER A 92 2.34 10.36 -12.50
N PRO A 93 3.25 11.24 -12.98
CA PRO A 93 4.64 10.86 -13.22
C PRO A 93 5.47 10.66 -11.95
N GLN A 94 4.93 11.02 -10.78
CA GLN A 94 5.65 10.94 -9.52
C GLN A 94 6.08 9.52 -9.14
N ARG A 95 7.11 9.40 -8.29
CA ARG A 95 7.58 8.09 -7.82
C ARG A 95 6.46 7.34 -7.09
N VAL A 96 6.18 6.10 -7.48
CA VAL A 96 5.12 5.24 -6.89
C VAL A 96 5.18 5.19 -5.36
N LYS A 97 6.38 5.07 -4.78
CA LYS A 97 6.59 5.06 -3.32
C LYS A 97 6.21 6.38 -2.64
N LYS A 98 6.39 7.52 -3.33
CA LYS A 98 5.99 8.85 -2.84
C LYS A 98 4.46 8.96 -2.82
N ILE A 99 3.80 8.61 -3.92
CA ILE A 99 2.34 8.59 -4.03
C ILE A 99 1.70 7.74 -2.93
N TYR A 100 2.24 6.53 -2.70
CA TYR A 100 1.76 5.67 -1.62
C TYR A 100 1.89 6.33 -0.24
N ARG A 101 3.03 6.94 0.08
CA ARG A 101 3.25 7.62 1.37
C ARG A 101 2.29 8.78 1.57
N GLU A 102 2.10 9.62 0.56
CA GLU A 102 1.18 10.77 0.62
C GLU A 102 -0.26 10.31 0.81
N LYS A 103 -0.69 9.29 0.06
CA LYS A 103 -2.03 8.73 0.20
C LYS A 103 -2.23 8.08 1.57
N LEU A 104 -1.21 7.43 2.10
CA LEU A 104 -1.23 6.84 3.43
C LEU A 104 -1.34 7.92 4.52
N ILE A 105 -0.57 9.00 4.42
CA ILE A 105 -0.68 10.16 5.33
C ILE A 105 -2.08 10.76 5.26
N SER A 106 -2.62 10.97 4.05
CA SER A 106 -3.99 11.46 3.85
C SER A 106 -5.02 10.54 4.52
N LEU A 107 -4.88 9.22 4.37
CA LEU A 107 -5.74 8.22 5.01
C LEU A 107 -5.62 8.25 6.54
N TYR A 108 -4.43 8.45 7.11
CA TYR A 108 -4.28 8.63 8.56
C TYR A 108 -5.02 9.86 9.10
N THR A 109 -5.13 10.92 8.29
CA THR A 109 -5.84 12.15 8.66
C THR A 109 -7.36 12.01 8.50
N THR A 110 -7.83 11.40 7.39
CA THR A 110 -9.26 11.33 7.05
C THR A 110 -9.97 10.12 7.61
N ALA A 111 -9.30 8.97 7.64
CA ALA A 111 -9.85 7.69 8.05
C ALA A 111 -8.80 6.84 8.81
N PRO A 112 -8.34 7.30 10.00
CA PRO A 112 -7.34 6.60 10.81
C PRO A 112 -7.75 5.16 11.16
N GLN A 113 -9.04 4.85 11.10
CA GLN A 113 -9.57 3.53 11.32
C GLN A 113 -9.15 2.50 10.26
N LEU A 114 -8.85 2.95 9.04
CA LEU A 114 -8.48 2.06 7.93
C LEU A 114 -6.99 1.68 7.95
N ALA A 115 -6.14 2.50 8.59
CA ALA A 115 -4.69 2.34 8.53
C ALA A 115 -4.13 0.95 8.88
N PRO A 116 -4.69 0.20 9.85
CA PRO A 116 -4.19 -1.14 10.14
C PRO A 116 -4.57 -2.20 9.10
N PHE A 117 -5.58 -1.93 8.28
CA PHE A 117 -6.02 -2.82 7.19
C PHE A 117 -5.43 -2.40 5.84
N THR A 118 -4.87 -1.20 5.78
CA THR A 118 -4.16 -0.71 4.61
C THR A 118 -2.91 -1.59 4.42
N PRO A 119 -2.76 -2.22 3.25
CA PRO A 119 -1.59 -3.05 2.99
C PRO A 119 -0.32 -2.20 2.98
N MET A 120 0.76 -2.80 3.47
CA MET A 120 2.10 -2.26 3.42
C MET A 120 2.57 -2.16 1.97
N PHE A 121 3.45 -1.19 1.70
CA PHE A 121 3.94 -0.94 0.34
C PHE A 121 4.47 -2.20 -0.36
N HIS A 122 5.22 -3.05 0.34
CA HIS A 122 5.83 -4.24 -0.23
C HIS A 122 4.82 -5.31 -0.65
N GLU A 123 3.63 -5.35 -0.03
CA GLU A 123 2.56 -6.29 -0.33
C GLU A 123 1.85 -5.92 -1.64
N ILE A 124 1.73 -4.61 -1.92
CA ILE A 124 1.03 -4.11 -3.12
C ILE A 124 1.96 -3.60 -4.21
N LYS A 125 3.29 -3.51 -3.98
CA LYS A 125 4.26 -2.90 -4.91
C LYS A 125 4.09 -3.41 -6.34
N ASN A 126 3.96 -4.73 -6.52
CA ASN A 126 3.87 -5.34 -7.84
C ASN A 126 2.59 -4.89 -8.56
N SER A 127 1.47 -4.82 -7.84
CA SER A 127 0.22 -4.33 -8.42
C SER A 127 0.28 -2.84 -8.77
N LEU A 128 0.99 -2.04 -7.99
CA LEU A 128 1.16 -0.60 -8.24
C LEU A 128 2.06 -0.33 -9.44
N TYR A 129 3.18 -1.03 -9.55
CA TYR A 129 4.07 -0.93 -10.72
C TYR A 129 3.42 -1.52 -11.98
N LYS A 130 2.58 -2.56 -11.86
CA LYS A 130 1.75 -3.04 -12.98
C LYS A 130 0.80 -1.96 -13.48
N ALA A 131 0.06 -1.30 -12.58
CA ALA A 131 -0.81 -0.17 -12.96
C ALA A 131 -0.04 0.94 -13.68
N ARG A 132 1.15 1.30 -13.18
CA ARG A 132 2.03 2.25 -13.87
C ARG A 132 2.41 1.76 -15.27
N ASN A 133 2.85 0.52 -15.40
CA ASN A 133 3.27 -0.03 -16.69
C ASN A 133 2.11 -0.21 -17.67
N THR A 134 0.85 -0.14 -17.22
CA THR A 134 -0.32 -0.11 -18.12
C THR A 134 -0.42 1.23 -18.86
N SER A 135 -0.08 2.34 -18.19
CA SER A 135 -0.16 3.68 -18.78
C SER A 135 1.12 4.14 -19.48
N TYR A 136 2.27 3.56 -19.13
CA TYR A 136 3.57 3.93 -19.70
C TYR A 136 4.03 2.93 -20.77
N PRO A 137 4.65 3.42 -21.87
CA PRO A 137 5.28 2.52 -22.82
C PRO A 137 6.39 1.71 -22.14
N PRO A 138 6.65 0.47 -22.61
CA PRO A 138 7.74 -0.34 -22.10
C PRO A 138 9.06 0.42 -22.21
N THR A 139 9.96 0.20 -21.26
CA THR A 139 11.30 0.81 -21.32
C THR A 139 11.98 0.36 -22.62
N PRO A 140 12.41 1.30 -23.47
CA PRO A 140 13.18 1.00 -24.69
C PRO A 140 14.37 0.11 -24.34
N ARG A 141 14.52 -1.01 -25.07
CA ARG A 141 15.68 -1.89 -24.91
C ARG A 141 16.78 -1.52 -25.88
N THR A 142 16.40 -1.02 -27.04
CA THR A 142 17.30 -0.53 -28.08
C THR A 142 17.06 0.95 -28.34
N ILE A 143 18.00 1.57 -29.05
CA ILE A 143 17.84 2.94 -29.53
C ILE A 143 16.68 3.05 -30.53
N ASP A 144 16.41 1.98 -31.29
CA ASP A 144 15.36 1.92 -32.31
C ASP A 144 13.95 1.93 -31.68
N ASP A 145 13.84 1.50 -30.41
CA ASP A 145 12.60 1.57 -29.63
C ASP A 145 12.25 3.01 -29.20
N VAL A 146 13.17 3.97 -29.37
CA VAL A 146 12.96 5.38 -28.98
C VAL A 146 12.36 6.16 -30.15
N ASN A 147 11.04 6.39 -30.10
CA ASN A 147 10.36 7.26 -31.04
C ASN A 147 10.41 8.72 -30.56
N VAL A 148 11.14 9.59 -31.28
CA VAL A 148 11.14 11.04 -31.05
C VAL A 148 10.18 11.68 -32.04
N GLU A 149 9.03 12.14 -31.56
CA GLU A 149 7.98 12.70 -32.41
C GLU A 149 8.17 14.21 -32.68
N GLY A 150 7.64 14.65 -33.82
CA GLY A 150 7.54 16.07 -34.17
C GLY A 150 8.83 16.70 -34.68
N VAL A 151 8.99 18.00 -34.42
CA VAL A 151 10.10 18.83 -34.95
C VAL A 151 11.47 18.34 -34.45
N TRP A 152 11.49 17.60 -33.34
CA TRP A 152 12.68 17.02 -32.74
C TRP A 152 13.09 15.68 -33.35
N SER A 153 12.31 15.13 -34.29
CA SER A 153 12.65 13.89 -34.98
C SER A 153 13.86 14.05 -35.90
N LYS A 154 14.10 15.27 -36.40
CA LYS A 154 15.15 15.58 -37.36
C LYS A 154 16.04 16.73 -36.89
N THR A 155 17.30 16.71 -37.31
CA THR A 155 18.24 17.83 -37.18
C THR A 155 17.88 18.95 -38.17
N LEU A 156 18.52 20.12 -38.03
CA LEU A 156 18.40 21.22 -39.00
C LEU A 156 18.80 20.80 -40.43
N ASN A 157 19.60 19.74 -40.56
CA ASN A 157 20.05 19.19 -41.84
C ASN A 157 19.15 18.04 -42.34
N GLY A 158 18.06 17.72 -41.64
CA GLY A 158 17.09 16.69 -42.04
C GLY A 158 17.46 15.25 -41.64
N GLU A 159 18.58 15.05 -40.96
CA GLU A 159 19.02 13.74 -40.43
C GLU A 159 18.25 13.37 -39.16
N GLN A 160 18.19 12.08 -38.81
CA GLN A 160 17.49 11.63 -37.60
C GLN A 160 18.21 12.13 -36.34
N PHE A 161 17.47 12.76 -35.43
CA PHE A 161 18.06 13.40 -34.24
C PHE A 161 18.68 12.40 -33.26
N VAL A 162 18.11 11.19 -33.17
CA VAL A 162 18.63 10.13 -32.31
C VAL A 162 19.83 9.47 -32.97
N PHE A 163 21.02 9.70 -32.41
CA PHE A 163 22.27 9.15 -32.93
C PHE A 163 22.54 7.76 -32.32
N ASN A 164 22.52 6.70 -33.14
CA ASN A 164 22.92 5.36 -32.70
C ASN A 164 24.46 5.28 -32.59
N ASN A 165 24.99 5.53 -31.40
CA ASN A 165 26.43 5.59 -31.16
C ASN A 165 27.03 4.19 -30.95
N SER A 166 26.83 3.29 -31.92
CA SER A 166 27.39 1.92 -31.90
C SER A 166 28.92 1.88 -32.09
N LYS A 167 29.55 3.03 -32.36
CA LYS A 167 31.00 3.19 -32.61
C LYS A 167 31.66 4.25 -31.70
N HIS A 168 31.08 4.56 -30.54
CA HIS A 168 31.76 5.48 -29.62
C HIS A 168 33.00 4.80 -29.00
N PRO A 169 34.20 5.40 -29.04
CA PRO A 169 35.44 4.77 -28.59
C PRO A 169 35.42 4.25 -27.14
N ILE A 170 34.56 4.83 -26.29
CA ILE A 170 34.38 4.43 -24.88
C ILE A 170 33.81 3.01 -24.74
N PHE A 171 33.07 2.51 -25.74
CA PHE A 171 32.48 1.16 -25.69
C PHE A 171 33.35 0.10 -26.40
N GLU A 172 34.34 0.50 -27.21
CA GLU A 172 35.33 -0.42 -27.78
C GLU A 172 36.40 -0.82 -26.75
N THR A 173 36.82 0.11 -25.87
CA THR A 173 37.79 -0.16 -24.80
C THR A 173 37.31 -1.18 -23.77
N LEU A 174 36.00 -1.40 -23.64
CA LEU A 174 35.45 -2.43 -22.75
C LEU A 174 35.46 -3.84 -23.36
N LYS A 175 35.59 -3.98 -24.68
CA LYS A 175 35.71 -5.29 -25.35
C LYS A 175 37.13 -5.84 -25.34
N SER A 176 38.15 -5.00 -25.16
CA SER A 176 39.56 -5.41 -25.08
C SER A 176 40.03 -5.79 -23.67
N LEU A 177 39.14 -5.81 -22.67
CA LEU A 177 39.42 -6.16 -21.27
C LEU A 177 38.85 -7.54 -20.87
N LYS A 178 38.59 -8.42 -21.84
CA LYS A 178 38.24 -9.84 -21.60
C LYS A 178 39.38 -10.75 -21.98
#